data_AF-A0A024VYH2-F1
#
_entry.id   AF-A0A024VYH2-F1
#
_cell.length_a   1.000
_cell.length_b   1.000
_cell.length_c   1.000
_cell.angle_alpha   90.00
_cell.angle_beta   90.00
_cell.angle_gamma   90.00
#
_symmetry.space_group_name_H-M   'P 1'
#
loop_
_entity.id
_entity.type
_entity.pdbx_description
1 polymer ?
#
loop_
_entity_poly.entity_id
_entity_poly.type
_entity_poly.pdbx_seq_one_letter_code
_entity_poly.pdbx_strand_id
1 'polypeptide(L)'
;MVLQRAAGGGGDGIDKRSAKHLLDSIGKKVYDKVHGAALEHSNGKLKGTLSLAIFEKAPEGKQTSEDPCDLNHEYHTTVTSGFGKENPCKDRPEVRFSYTEGAECDKSKIRGSNSNKDGACAPFRRLHLCDQHLEHIKHDKITRHNLLADVCEAAKFEAESLEKYRGQYQLNNSDVNINICTELARSFADIGDIVRGRDLYRGNDKEKDRLEENLRKIFKKIYDNLNDAHVQEHYKDDDKGTKNYYKLRNAWWEANRQENF
;
A
#
# COMPACT_ATOMS: atom_id res chain seq x y z
N MET A 1 -38.87 -15.24 27.11
CA MET A 1 -39.70 -15.99 26.15
C MET A 1 -38.83 -16.32 24.95
N VAL A 2 -38.48 -17.61 24.86
CA VAL A 2 -37.90 -18.36 23.73
C VAL A 2 -36.78 -17.71 22.88
N LEU A 3 -35.55 -18.09 23.23
CA LEU A 3 -34.45 -18.30 22.29
C LEU A 3 -34.92 -19.28 21.20
N GLN A 4 -35.17 -18.77 19.99
CA GLN A 4 -35.24 -19.63 18.80
C GLN A 4 -33.84 -19.75 18.20
N ARG A 5 -33.18 -20.85 18.57
CA ARG A 5 -32.05 -21.40 17.81
C ARG A 5 -32.59 -21.84 16.44
N ALA A 6 -32.16 -21.17 15.37
CA ALA A 6 -32.25 -21.73 14.03
C ALA A 6 -31.08 -22.69 13.85
N ALA A 7 -31.42 -23.97 13.69
CA ALA A 7 -30.48 -25.03 13.36
C ALA A 7 -30.22 -25.06 11.84
N GLY A 8 -28.97 -25.36 11.47
CA GLY A 8 -28.67 -26.11 10.25
C GLY A 8 -28.48 -25.29 8.96
N GLY A 9 -27.25 -24.82 8.74
CA GLY A 9 -26.78 -24.39 7.43
C GLY A 9 -25.26 -24.28 7.45
N GLY A 10 -24.57 -25.42 7.33
CA GLY A 10 -23.10 -25.49 7.19
C GLY A 10 -22.64 -24.94 5.84
N GLY A 11 -22.84 -23.63 5.63
CA GLY A 11 -22.24 -22.89 4.54
C GLY A 11 -20.84 -22.44 4.95
N ASP A 12 -19.92 -22.41 4.00
CA ASP A 12 -18.56 -21.88 4.16
C ASP A 12 -18.50 -20.42 4.67
N GLY A 13 -19.63 -19.73 4.89
CA GLY A 13 -19.67 -18.33 5.31
C GLY A 13 -19.20 -17.36 4.22
N ILE A 14 -19.18 -17.79 2.95
CA ILE A 14 -18.77 -16.98 1.81
C ILE A 14 -20.00 -16.35 1.16
N ASP A 15 -20.03 -15.01 1.10
CA ASP A 15 -21.06 -14.26 0.39
C ASP A 15 -20.79 -14.25 -1.13
N LYS A 16 -21.68 -14.84 -1.92
CA LYS A 16 -21.51 -15.02 -3.37
C LYS A 16 -22.39 -14.07 -4.20
N ARG A 17 -22.96 -13.02 -3.59
CA ARG A 17 -23.91 -12.10 -4.26
C ARG A 17 -23.27 -11.25 -5.36
N SER A 18 -21.98 -10.97 -5.27
CA SER A 18 -21.20 -10.39 -6.36
C SER A 18 -19.74 -10.77 -6.23
N ALA A 19 -18.95 -10.55 -7.30
CA ALA A 19 -17.50 -10.74 -7.25
C ALA A 19 -16.85 -9.99 -6.08
N LYS A 20 -17.32 -8.76 -5.78
CA LYS A 20 -16.84 -7.98 -4.63
C LYS A 20 -17.09 -8.74 -3.31
N HIS A 21 -18.32 -9.15 -3.05
CA HIS A 21 -18.68 -9.83 -1.80
C HIS A 21 -17.95 -11.17 -1.62
N LEU A 22 -17.76 -11.89 -2.74
CA LEU A 22 -17.01 -13.15 -2.76
C LEU A 22 -15.55 -12.92 -2.36
N LEU A 23 -14.89 -11.97 -3.02
CA LEU A 23 -13.50 -11.64 -2.77
C LEU A 23 -13.29 -11.04 -1.38
N ASP A 24 -14.20 -10.20 -0.89
CA ASP A 24 -14.15 -9.66 0.48
C ASP A 24 -14.29 -10.77 1.53
N SER A 25 -15.20 -11.73 1.32
CA SER A 25 -15.40 -12.87 2.23
C SER A 25 -14.17 -13.77 2.30
N ILE A 26 -13.53 -14.03 1.16
CA ILE A 26 -12.27 -14.78 1.09
C ILE A 26 -11.14 -13.97 1.72
N GLY A 27 -11.05 -12.68 1.39
CA GLY A 27 -10.04 -11.75 1.90
C GLY A 27 -10.08 -11.64 3.42
N LYS A 28 -11.26 -11.60 4.04
CA LYS A 28 -11.41 -11.63 5.50
C LYS A 28 -10.78 -12.88 6.12
N LYS A 29 -11.08 -14.07 5.57
CA LYS A 29 -10.49 -15.32 6.09
C LYS A 29 -8.98 -15.37 5.93
N VAL A 30 -8.46 -14.87 4.81
CA VAL A 30 -7.02 -14.78 4.58
C VAL A 30 -6.40 -13.82 5.59
N TYR A 31 -7.00 -12.63 5.78
CA TYR A 31 -6.57 -11.63 6.76
C TYR A 31 -6.50 -12.22 8.17
N ASP A 32 -7.58 -12.84 8.67
CA ASP A 32 -7.63 -13.40 10.02
C ASP A 32 -6.47 -14.40 10.26
N LYS A 33 -6.11 -15.18 9.23
CA LYS A 33 -5.00 -16.13 9.29
C LYS A 33 -3.62 -15.45 9.26
N VAL A 34 -3.40 -14.54 8.31
CA VAL A 34 -2.06 -13.94 8.10
C VAL A 34 -1.73 -12.86 9.13
N HIS A 35 -2.74 -12.10 9.57
CA HIS A 35 -2.58 -11.05 10.57
C HIS A 35 -2.16 -11.62 11.93
N GLY A 36 -2.85 -12.68 12.38
CA GLY A 36 -2.48 -13.38 13.63
C GLY A 36 -1.04 -13.90 13.59
N ALA A 37 -0.67 -14.61 12.51
CA ALA A 37 0.68 -15.14 12.34
C ALA A 37 1.75 -14.03 12.28
N ALA A 38 1.48 -12.92 11.59
CA ALA A 38 2.40 -11.79 11.51
C ALA A 38 2.64 -11.14 12.88
N LEU A 39 1.59 -10.94 13.69
CA LEU A 39 1.71 -10.39 15.04
C LEU A 39 2.53 -11.31 15.96
N GLU A 40 2.25 -12.62 15.92
CA GLU A 40 2.97 -13.62 16.70
C GLU A 40 4.47 -13.65 16.36
N HIS A 41 4.82 -13.83 15.09
CA HIS A 41 6.21 -13.99 14.68
C HIS A 41 7.03 -12.69 14.69
N SER A 42 6.38 -11.54 14.48
CA SER A 42 7.09 -10.26 14.54
C SER A 42 7.37 -9.78 15.96
N ASN A 43 6.63 -10.27 16.96
CA ASN A 43 6.71 -9.82 18.35
C ASN A 43 6.67 -8.28 18.47
N GLY A 44 5.83 -7.63 17.65
CA GLY A 44 5.69 -6.17 17.58
C GLY A 44 6.88 -5.41 16.98
N LYS A 45 7.98 -6.08 16.61
CA LYS A 45 9.20 -5.45 16.07
C LYS A 45 8.97 -4.81 14.70
N LEU A 46 8.01 -5.30 13.93
CA LEU A 46 7.64 -4.71 12.64
C LEU A 46 6.68 -3.53 12.73
N LYS A 47 6.05 -3.30 13.90
CA LYS A 47 4.89 -2.42 14.01
C LYS A 47 5.07 -0.96 13.58
N GLY A 48 6.21 -0.26 13.57
CA GLY A 48 6.17 1.18 13.24
C GLY A 48 5.31 2.02 14.23
N THR A 49 5.60 3.31 14.29
CA THR A 49 4.99 4.24 15.25
C THR A 49 5.31 5.61 14.71
N LEU A 50 4.29 6.37 14.29
CA LEU A 50 4.47 7.63 13.60
C LEU A 50 5.29 8.61 14.44
N SER A 51 4.99 8.75 15.73
CA SER A 51 5.71 9.66 16.65
C SER A 51 7.19 9.34 16.89
N LEU A 52 7.66 8.16 16.47
CA LEU A 52 9.07 7.76 16.53
C LEU A 52 9.80 7.92 15.19
N ALA A 53 9.12 8.39 14.14
CA ALA A 53 9.76 8.72 12.88
C ALA A 53 10.57 10.02 13.04
N ILE A 54 11.85 9.95 12.68
CA ILE A 54 12.80 11.08 12.75
C ILE A 54 13.36 11.31 11.35
N PHE A 55 13.31 12.56 10.89
CA PHE A 55 13.74 13.03 9.58
C PHE A 55 14.91 14.01 9.72
N GLU A 56 15.64 14.22 8.62
CA GLU A 56 16.95 14.90 8.62
C GLU A 56 16.89 16.39 8.98
N LYS A 57 15.69 17.00 9.02
CA LYS A 57 15.48 18.40 9.41
C LYS A 57 15.02 18.46 10.87
N ALA A 58 15.63 19.34 11.64
CA ALA A 58 15.29 19.65 13.04
C ALA A 58 13.77 19.78 13.29
N PRO A 59 13.29 19.51 14.53
CA PRO A 59 14.04 19.43 15.79
C PRO A 59 14.64 18.06 16.12
N GLU A 60 15.63 18.03 17.02
CA GLU A 60 16.02 16.81 17.73
C GLU A 60 14.86 16.40 18.66
N GLY A 61 14.20 15.26 18.40
CA GLY A 61 13.09 14.75 19.20
C GLY A 61 11.91 14.21 18.38
N LYS A 62 10.71 14.23 18.97
CA LYS A 62 9.46 13.88 18.27
C LYS A 62 9.16 14.94 17.21
N GLN A 63 9.18 14.53 15.94
CA GLN A 63 8.92 15.42 14.80
C GLN A 63 7.51 15.27 14.26
N THR A 64 6.96 14.06 14.33
CA THR A 64 5.66 13.69 13.79
C THR A 64 4.62 13.48 14.89
N SER A 65 3.37 13.79 14.56
CA SER A 65 2.20 13.43 15.36
C SER A 65 2.00 11.91 15.40
N GLU A 66 1.11 11.47 16.27
CA GLU A 66 0.55 10.11 16.18
C GLU A 66 -0.55 10.02 15.14
N ASP A 67 -1.15 11.16 14.77
CA ASP A 67 -2.19 11.24 13.76
C ASP A 67 -1.56 11.31 12.35
N PRO A 68 -1.83 10.35 11.45
CA PRO A 68 -1.37 10.41 10.07
C PRO A 68 -1.91 11.61 9.29
N CYS A 69 -3.06 12.19 9.70
CA CYS A 69 -3.61 13.38 9.08
C CYS A 69 -2.71 14.62 9.24
N ASP A 70 -1.89 14.67 10.30
CA ASP A 70 -0.94 15.76 10.55
C ASP A 70 0.37 15.64 9.75
N LEU A 71 0.53 14.57 8.94
CA LEU A 71 1.72 14.40 8.12
C LEU A 71 1.82 15.48 7.05
N ASN A 72 3.04 15.99 6.86
CA ASN A 72 3.36 17.02 5.89
C ASN A 72 4.58 16.55 5.09
N HIS A 73 4.34 16.20 3.84
CA HIS A 73 5.32 15.67 2.90
C HIS A 73 6.56 16.57 2.69
N GLU A 74 6.51 17.87 2.98
CA GLU A 74 7.68 18.75 2.88
C GLU A 74 8.72 18.50 4.01
N TYR A 75 8.27 17.92 5.13
CA TYR A 75 9.04 17.77 6.36
C TYR A 75 9.10 16.32 6.88
N HIS A 76 8.02 15.55 6.76
CA HIS A 76 7.85 14.22 7.35
C HIS A 76 8.17 13.08 6.38
N THR A 77 9.19 13.28 5.55
CA THR A 77 9.63 12.32 4.54
C THR A 77 11.14 12.10 4.57
N THR A 78 11.57 10.90 4.17
CA THR A 78 12.98 10.58 3.91
C THR A 78 13.38 10.73 2.44
N VAL A 79 12.50 11.33 1.62
CA VAL A 79 12.69 11.49 0.19
C VAL A 79 13.80 12.48 -0.14
N THR A 80 14.49 12.22 -1.25
CA THR A 80 15.50 13.14 -1.79
C THR A 80 14.87 14.49 -2.11
N SER A 81 15.25 15.51 -1.36
CA SER A 81 14.76 16.88 -1.51
C SER A 81 15.04 17.47 -2.89
N GLY A 82 14.09 18.26 -3.38
CA GLY A 82 14.24 19.10 -4.57
C GLY A 82 13.38 18.63 -5.73
N PHE A 83 12.97 19.59 -6.55
CA PHE A 83 12.07 19.39 -7.69
C PHE A 83 10.71 18.76 -7.29
N GLY A 84 10.25 18.90 -6.04
CA GLY A 84 8.95 18.37 -5.60
C GLY A 84 8.87 16.85 -5.50
N LYS A 85 10.01 16.13 -5.44
CA LYS A 85 10.04 14.66 -5.39
C LYS A 85 9.32 14.09 -4.18
N GLU A 86 9.25 14.86 -3.11
CA GLU A 86 8.53 14.57 -1.88
C GLU A 86 7.01 14.51 -2.05
N ASN A 87 6.43 15.10 -3.10
CA ASN A 87 4.99 15.10 -3.30
C ASN A 87 4.50 13.76 -3.87
N PRO A 88 3.63 13.01 -3.15
CA PRO A 88 3.16 11.69 -3.59
C PRO A 88 2.42 11.70 -4.94
N CYS A 89 1.70 12.77 -5.24
CA CYS A 89 0.95 12.92 -6.50
C CYS A 89 1.70 13.74 -7.55
N LYS A 90 3.01 13.97 -7.40
CA LYS A 90 3.77 14.74 -8.38
C LYS A 90 3.63 14.13 -9.79
N ASP A 91 3.41 15.01 -10.77
CA ASP A 91 3.22 14.67 -12.19
C ASP A 91 2.07 13.67 -12.45
N ARG A 92 1.15 13.49 -11.50
CA ARG A 92 -0.09 12.73 -11.69
C ARG A 92 -1.19 13.66 -12.23
N PRO A 93 -2.00 13.20 -13.20
CA PRO A 93 -3.11 14.00 -13.70
C PRO A 93 -4.15 14.23 -12.59
N GLU A 94 -4.85 15.36 -12.67
CA GLU A 94 -5.99 15.64 -11.78
C GLU A 94 -7.15 14.66 -12.02
N VAL A 95 -7.27 14.14 -13.25
CA VAL A 95 -8.30 13.17 -13.63
C VAL A 95 -8.06 11.85 -12.92
N ARG A 96 -9.03 11.40 -12.11
CA ARG A 96 -8.98 10.11 -11.40
C ARG A 96 -9.95 9.05 -11.96
N PHE A 97 -11.03 9.49 -12.60
CA PHE A 97 -12.01 8.63 -13.28
C PHE A 97 -12.17 9.12 -14.71
N SER A 98 -11.46 8.48 -15.65
CA SER A 98 -11.54 8.84 -17.06
C SER A 98 -12.65 8.06 -17.77
N TYR A 99 -13.38 8.74 -18.64
CA TYR A 99 -14.31 8.12 -19.59
C TYR A 99 -13.69 7.92 -20.98
N THR A 100 -12.55 8.56 -21.25
CA THR A 100 -11.82 8.49 -22.53
C THR A 100 -10.60 7.57 -22.47
N GLU A 101 -10.02 7.38 -21.29
CA GLU A 101 -8.81 6.59 -21.07
C GLU A 101 -9.13 5.37 -20.21
N GLY A 102 -8.65 4.21 -20.67
CA GLY A 102 -8.96 2.91 -20.08
C GLY A 102 -7.86 2.36 -19.17
N ALA A 103 -7.96 1.06 -18.92
CA ALA A 103 -6.91 0.31 -18.23
C ALA A 103 -5.70 0.07 -19.15
N GLU A 104 -4.52 -0.08 -18.55
CA GLU A 104 -3.30 -0.49 -19.25
C GLU A 104 -3.14 -2.01 -19.19
N CYS A 105 -2.99 -2.65 -20.34
CA CYS A 105 -2.94 -4.10 -20.48
C CYS A 105 -1.69 -4.59 -21.25
N ASP A 106 -0.81 -3.68 -21.70
CA ASP A 106 0.37 -4.07 -22.48
C ASP A 106 1.33 -4.92 -21.63
N LYS A 107 1.77 -6.05 -22.19
CA LYS A 107 2.68 -6.98 -21.51
C LYS A 107 4.01 -6.36 -21.09
N SER A 108 4.45 -5.30 -21.78
CA SER A 108 5.66 -4.57 -21.42
C SER A 108 5.51 -3.79 -20.12
N LYS A 109 4.27 -3.39 -19.79
CA LYS A 109 3.90 -2.59 -18.62
C LYS A 109 3.28 -3.41 -17.49
N ILE A 110 2.91 -4.67 -17.73
CA ILE A 110 2.32 -5.56 -16.73
C ILE A 110 3.22 -6.77 -16.51
N ARG A 111 3.72 -6.94 -15.28
CA ARG A 111 4.55 -8.08 -14.88
C ARG A 111 3.76 -9.39 -14.94
N GLY A 112 4.36 -10.42 -15.52
CA GLY A 112 3.76 -11.75 -15.62
C GLY A 112 2.86 -11.94 -16.85
N SER A 113 2.60 -10.89 -17.62
CA SER A 113 1.92 -10.99 -18.90
C SER A 113 2.88 -11.48 -19.99
N ASN A 114 2.52 -12.56 -20.68
CA ASN A 114 3.33 -13.15 -21.76
C ASN A 114 2.91 -12.66 -23.15
N SER A 115 1.68 -12.16 -23.28
CA SER A 115 1.09 -11.66 -24.52
C SER A 115 0.17 -10.46 -24.22
N ASN A 116 -0.19 -9.69 -25.25
CA ASN A 116 -1.21 -8.63 -25.11
C ASN A 116 -2.66 -9.19 -25.18
N LYS A 117 -2.81 -10.52 -25.27
CA LYS A 117 -4.11 -11.22 -25.29
C LYS A 117 -4.40 -11.91 -23.97
N ASP A 118 -3.37 -12.20 -23.18
CA ASP A 118 -3.44 -12.92 -21.92
C ASP A 118 -2.63 -12.16 -20.85
N GLY A 119 -3.31 -11.54 -19.89
CA GLY A 119 -2.66 -10.74 -18.88
C GLY A 119 -3.64 -10.00 -17.96
N ALA A 120 -3.09 -9.40 -16.91
CA ALA A 120 -3.82 -8.45 -16.07
C ALA A 120 -3.87 -7.07 -16.74
N CYS A 121 -4.87 -6.26 -16.37
CA CYS A 121 -4.96 -4.87 -16.77
C CYS A 121 -4.94 -3.97 -15.53
N ALA A 122 -4.01 -3.02 -15.48
CA ALA A 122 -3.96 -2.02 -14.42
C ALA A 122 -5.04 -0.95 -14.67
N PRO A 123 -6.03 -0.77 -13.77
CA PRO A 123 -7.10 0.19 -13.97
C PRO A 123 -6.55 1.62 -13.96
N PHE A 124 -7.24 2.55 -14.64
CA PHE A 124 -6.84 3.96 -14.76
C PHE A 124 -6.43 4.60 -13.41
N ARG A 125 -7.21 4.34 -12.35
CA ARG A 125 -6.89 4.77 -10.98
C ARG A 125 -5.50 4.31 -10.51
N ARG A 126 -5.13 3.05 -10.76
CA ARG A 126 -3.81 2.49 -10.41
C ARG A 126 -2.69 3.15 -11.21
N LEU A 127 -2.91 3.45 -12.49
CA LEU A 127 -1.90 4.08 -13.35
C LEU A 127 -1.41 5.41 -12.80
N HIS A 128 -2.30 6.11 -12.09
CA HIS A 128 -2.05 7.44 -11.55
C HIS A 128 -1.99 7.48 -10.02
N LEU A 129 -1.85 6.33 -9.35
CA LEU A 129 -1.73 6.26 -7.90
C LEU A 129 -0.69 7.26 -7.36
N CYS A 130 -0.98 7.91 -6.24
CA CYS A 130 -0.08 8.87 -5.60
C CYS A 130 1.04 8.16 -4.81
N ASP A 131 2.00 7.60 -5.54
CA ASP A 131 3.12 6.81 -5.04
C ASP A 131 4.49 7.33 -5.51
N GLN A 132 4.54 8.53 -6.11
CA GLN A 132 5.72 9.03 -6.82
C GLN A 132 6.91 9.24 -5.89
N HIS A 133 6.67 9.68 -4.65
CA HIS A 133 7.71 9.94 -3.67
C HIS A 133 8.38 8.65 -3.18
N LEU A 134 7.68 7.50 -3.19
CA LEU A 134 8.22 6.20 -2.79
C LEU A 134 9.41 5.76 -3.66
N GLU A 135 9.48 6.19 -4.92
CA GLU A 135 10.62 5.99 -5.83
C GLU A 135 11.88 6.72 -5.40
N HIS A 136 11.76 7.72 -4.52
CA HIS A 136 12.81 8.68 -4.20
C HIS A 136 13.20 8.69 -2.71
N ILE A 137 12.64 7.79 -1.92
CA ILE A 137 12.99 7.55 -0.51
C ILE A 137 14.49 7.22 -0.40
N LYS A 138 15.21 7.92 0.47
CA LYS A 138 16.58 7.56 0.84
C LYS A 138 16.57 6.44 1.87
N HIS A 139 17.29 5.36 1.59
CA HIS A 139 17.29 4.16 2.45
C HIS A 139 18.46 4.10 3.46
N ASP A 140 19.38 5.06 3.48
CA ASP A 140 20.59 4.98 4.31
C ASP A 140 20.30 4.96 5.82
N LYS A 141 19.35 5.80 6.27
CA LYS A 141 18.94 5.95 7.67
C LYS A 141 17.48 5.58 7.90
N ILE A 142 16.86 4.87 6.96
CA ILE A 142 15.43 4.56 7.06
C ILE A 142 15.17 3.53 8.16
N THR A 143 14.11 3.77 8.92
CA THR A 143 13.56 2.83 9.89
C THR A 143 12.16 2.39 9.47
N ARG A 144 11.62 1.38 10.15
CA ARG A 144 10.21 1.00 10.03
C ARG A 144 9.24 2.16 10.31
N HIS A 145 9.65 3.12 11.14
CA HIS A 145 8.85 4.29 11.51
C HIS A 145 8.79 5.31 10.37
N ASN A 146 9.93 5.55 9.72
CA ASN A 146 9.98 6.41 8.54
C ASN A 146 9.20 5.83 7.37
N LEU A 147 9.36 4.53 7.09
CA LEU A 147 8.60 3.87 6.03
C LEU A 147 7.08 3.97 6.29
N LEU A 148 6.64 3.85 7.55
CA LEU A 148 5.24 4.04 7.91
C LEU A 148 4.76 5.44 7.52
N ALA A 149 5.50 6.48 7.89
CA ALA A 149 5.15 7.86 7.55
C ALA A 149 5.06 8.08 6.03
N ASP A 150 6.07 7.64 5.26
CA ASP A 150 6.06 7.77 3.80
C ASP A 150 4.88 7.00 3.15
N VAL A 151 4.49 5.84 3.70
CA VAL A 151 3.32 5.07 3.22
C VAL A 151 1.99 5.74 3.60
N CYS A 152 1.88 6.29 4.82
CA CYS A 152 0.71 7.07 5.24
C CYS A 152 0.54 8.32 4.37
N GLU A 153 1.63 8.99 3.98
CA GLU A 153 1.58 10.13 3.05
C GLU A 153 1.06 9.73 1.68
N ALA A 154 1.47 8.56 1.15
CA ALA A 154 0.91 8.01 -0.09
C ALA A 154 -0.61 7.81 0.02
N ALA A 155 -1.06 7.20 1.12
CA ALA A 155 -2.47 6.92 1.37
C ALA A 155 -3.31 8.20 1.52
N LYS A 156 -2.82 9.17 2.30
CA LYS A 156 -3.45 10.48 2.51
C LYS A 156 -3.66 11.22 1.19
N PHE A 157 -2.59 11.40 0.42
CA PHE A 157 -2.65 12.12 -0.85
C PHE A 157 -3.51 11.41 -1.89
N GLU A 158 -3.45 10.09 -1.95
CA GLU A 158 -4.32 9.29 -2.82
C GLU A 158 -5.79 9.49 -2.45
N ALA A 159 -6.13 9.45 -1.15
CA ALA A 159 -7.49 9.65 -0.67
C ALA A 159 -8.02 11.05 -0.97
N GLU A 160 -7.25 12.09 -0.66
CA GLU A 160 -7.58 13.49 -0.95
C GLU A 160 -7.80 13.71 -2.45
N SER A 161 -6.95 13.11 -3.30
CA SER A 161 -7.09 13.22 -4.76
C SER A 161 -8.40 12.61 -5.27
N LEU A 162 -8.79 11.45 -4.73
CA LEU A 162 -10.02 10.76 -5.13
C LEU A 162 -11.26 11.48 -4.62
N GLU A 163 -11.24 11.97 -3.38
CA GLU A 163 -12.35 12.72 -2.79
C GLU A 163 -12.63 14.01 -3.56
N LYS A 164 -11.58 14.81 -3.79
CA LYS A 164 -11.69 16.07 -4.53
C LYS A 164 -12.23 15.83 -5.94
N TYR A 165 -11.67 14.85 -6.65
CA TYR A 165 -12.09 14.56 -8.02
C TYR A 165 -13.51 14.00 -8.09
N ARG A 166 -13.90 13.12 -7.15
CA ARG A 166 -15.27 12.60 -7.07
C ARG A 166 -16.28 13.74 -6.90
N GLY A 167 -16.01 14.71 -6.03
CA GLY A 167 -16.86 15.88 -5.85
C GLY A 167 -17.06 16.68 -7.15
N GLN A 168 -15.97 16.96 -7.86
CA GLN A 168 -16.01 17.65 -9.16
C GLN A 168 -16.76 16.83 -10.23
N TYR A 169 -16.52 15.52 -10.28
CA TYR A 169 -17.13 14.63 -11.26
C TYR A 169 -18.66 14.54 -11.07
N GLN A 170 -19.13 14.49 -9.82
CA GLN A 170 -20.56 14.43 -9.48
C GLN A 170 -21.33 15.71 -9.84
N LEU A 171 -20.68 16.88 -9.86
CA LEU A 171 -21.31 18.13 -10.31
C LEU A 171 -21.72 18.07 -11.78
N ASN A 172 -20.94 17.38 -12.60
CA ASN A 172 -21.15 17.29 -14.05
C ASN A 172 -21.79 15.96 -14.49
N ASN A 173 -21.88 14.96 -13.60
CA ASN A 173 -22.38 13.60 -13.89
C ASN A 173 -23.28 13.11 -12.73
N SER A 174 -24.38 13.82 -12.49
CA SER A 174 -25.26 13.58 -11.33
C SER A 174 -25.91 12.19 -11.27
N ASP A 175 -25.96 11.48 -12.39
CA ASP A 175 -26.47 10.12 -12.56
C ASP A 175 -25.44 9.03 -12.21
N VAL A 176 -24.16 9.38 -12.12
CA VAL A 176 -23.08 8.43 -11.81
C VAL A 176 -22.84 8.34 -10.30
N ASN A 177 -23.22 7.21 -9.72
CA ASN A 177 -22.95 6.94 -8.30
C ASN A 177 -21.57 6.30 -8.11
N ILE A 178 -20.56 7.13 -7.87
CA ILE A 178 -19.23 6.67 -7.45
C ILE A 178 -19.26 6.41 -5.94
N ASN A 179 -19.07 5.13 -5.58
CA ASN A 179 -18.86 4.72 -4.20
C ASN A 179 -17.39 4.98 -3.81
N ILE A 180 -17.13 6.14 -3.20
CA ILE A 180 -15.78 6.56 -2.83
C ILE A 180 -15.07 5.56 -1.92
N CYS A 181 -15.78 4.95 -0.96
CA CYS A 181 -15.20 3.94 -0.07
C CYS A 181 -14.70 2.72 -0.83
N THR A 182 -15.35 2.36 -1.94
CA THR A 182 -14.89 1.26 -2.80
C THR A 182 -13.61 1.63 -3.55
N GLU A 183 -13.50 2.87 -4.04
CA GLU A 183 -12.28 3.32 -4.72
C GLU A 183 -11.11 3.49 -3.76
N LEU A 184 -11.36 4.02 -2.55
CA LEU A 184 -10.37 4.08 -1.47
C LEU A 184 -9.88 2.68 -1.08
N ALA A 185 -10.79 1.70 -0.92
CA ALA A 185 -10.41 0.32 -0.61
C ALA A 185 -9.54 -0.32 -1.71
N ARG A 186 -9.79 0.02 -2.98
CA ARG A 186 -8.95 -0.43 -4.10
C ARG A 186 -7.59 0.23 -4.10
N SER A 187 -7.51 1.54 -3.85
CA SER A 187 -6.22 2.25 -3.70
C SER A 187 -5.42 1.73 -2.51
N PHE A 188 -6.07 1.42 -1.38
CA PHE A 188 -5.42 0.77 -0.24
C PHE A 188 -4.83 -0.59 -0.60
N ALA A 189 -5.57 -1.41 -1.35
CA ALA A 189 -5.08 -2.71 -1.81
C ALA A 189 -3.85 -2.55 -2.73
N ASP A 190 -3.88 -1.59 -3.66
CA ASP A 190 -2.76 -1.30 -4.56
C ASP A 190 -1.51 -0.83 -3.80
N ILE A 191 -1.65 0.12 -2.86
CA ILE A 191 -0.55 0.57 -1.99
C ILE A 191 0.02 -0.63 -1.22
N GLY A 192 -0.86 -1.50 -0.69
CA GLY A 192 -0.44 -2.72 -0.03
C GLY A 192 0.32 -3.67 -0.95
N ASP A 193 -0.10 -3.84 -2.20
CA ASP A 193 0.61 -4.66 -3.18
C ASP A 193 1.95 -4.06 -3.59
N ILE A 194 2.07 -2.74 -3.68
CA ILE A 194 3.34 -2.04 -3.88
C ILE A 194 4.27 -2.33 -2.70
N VAL A 195 3.82 -2.08 -1.47
CA VAL A 195 4.63 -2.31 -0.25
C VAL A 195 5.03 -3.77 -0.11
N ARG A 196 4.19 -4.72 -0.52
CA ARG A 196 4.44 -6.17 -0.44
C ARG A 196 5.22 -6.75 -1.62
N GLY A 197 5.48 -5.96 -2.67
CA GLY A 197 6.19 -6.40 -3.88
C GLY A 197 5.35 -7.32 -4.78
N ARG A 198 4.03 -7.19 -4.68
CA ARG A 198 3.01 -7.96 -5.42
C ARG A 198 2.35 -7.17 -6.54
N ASP A 199 2.57 -5.85 -6.58
CA ASP A 199 2.05 -5.01 -7.64
C ASP A 199 2.61 -5.44 -9.00
N LEU A 200 1.71 -5.47 -9.99
CA LEU A 200 2.02 -5.96 -11.33
C LEU A 200 2.35 -4.82 -12.30
N TYR A 201 2.03 -3.57 -11.96
CA TYR A 201 2.21 -2.45 -12.88
C TYR A 201 3.65 -1.95 -12.86
N ARG A 202 4.26 -1.87 -14.04
CA ARG A 202 5.67 -1.47 -14.21
C ARG A 202 5.84 0.02 -14.52
N GLY A 203 4.77 0.70 -14.91
CA GLY A 203 4.87 2.05 -15.42
C GLY A 203 5.19 2.13 -16.91
N ASN A 204 5.35 3.35 -17.43
CA ASN A 204 5.65 3.60 -18.84
C ASN A 204 7.12 3.35 -19.19
N ASP A 205 8.03 3.73 -18.29
CA ASP A 205 9.49 3.65 -18.46
C ASP A 205 10.13 2.72 -17.41
N LYS A 206 9.34 1.76 -16.90
CA LYS A 206 9.74 0.84 -15.83
C LYS A 206 10.12 1.57 -14.53
N GLU A 207 9.56 2.75 -14.29
CA GLU A 207 9.78 3.53 -13.06
C GLU A 207 9.38 2.73 -11.80
N LYS A 208 8.37 1.86 -11.90
CA LYS A 208 7.97 0.99 -10.79
C LYS A 208 8.97 -0.14 -10.50
N ASP A 209 9.81 -0.51 -11.46
CA ASP A 209 10.93 -1.42 -11.18
C ASP A 209 11.95 -0.73 -10.25
N ARG A 210 12.16 0.60 -10.38
CA ARG A 210 13.03 1.38 -9.49
C ARG A 210 12.42 1.52 -8.10
N LEU A 211 11.11 1.78 -8.02
CA LEU A 211 10.35 1.78 -6.77
C LEU A 211 10.56 0.45 -6.03
N GLU A 212 10.34 -0.67 -6.71
CA GLU A 212 10.47 -2.01 -6.15
C GLU A 212 11.92 -2.30 -5.71
N GLU A 213 12.93 -1.89 -6.47
CA GLU A 213 14.34 -2.00 -6.06
C GLU A 213 14.61 -1.19 -4.78
N ASN A 214 14.07 0.02 -4.69
CA ASN A 214 14.23 0.86 -3.51
C ASN A 214 13.56 0.25 -2.27
N LEU A 215 12.33 -0.26 -2.41
CA LEU A 215 11.65 -0.99 -1.33
C LEU A 215 12.45 -2.20 -0.86
N ARG A 216 13.07 -2.97 -1.76
CA ARG A 216 13.96 -4.07 -1.34
C ARG A 216 15.13 -3.60 -0.48
N LYS A 217 15.77 -2.47 -0.84
CA LYS A 217 16.85 -1.89 -0.05
C LYS A 217 16.36 -1.41 1.32
N ILE A 218 15.19 -0.78 1.37
CA ILE A 218 14.53 -0.35 2.60
C ILE A 218 14.24 -1.56 3.50
N PHE A 219 13.61 -2.61 2.98
CA PHE A 219 13.26 -3.79 3.77
C PHE A 219 14.48 -4.58 4.22
N LYS A 220 15.56 -4.61 3.43
CA LYS A 220 16.85 -5.10 3.90
C LYS A 220 17.34 -4.32 5.12
N LYS A 221 17.26 -2.99 5.11
CA LYS A 221 17.68 -2.14 6.24
C LYS A 221 16.79 -2.38 7.47
N ILE A 222 15.48 -2.51 7.28
CA ILE A 222 14.55 -2.86 8.36
C ILE A 222 14.90 -4.22 8.95
N TYR A 223 15.17 -5.23 8.11
CA TYR A 223 15.60 -6.56 8.54
C TYR A 223 16.89 -6.52 9.36
N ASP A 224 17.92 -5.85 8.84
CA ASP A 224 19.23 -5.72 9.48
C ASP A 224 19.09 -5.02 10.87
N ASN A 225 18.13 -4.10 11.01
CA ASN A 225 17.85 -3.34 12.23
C ASN A 225 16.90 -4.03 13.25
N LEU A 226 16.38 -5.23 12.97
CA LEU A 226 15.47 -5.93 13.90
C LEU A 226 16.13 -6.24 15.25
N ASN A 227 17.45 -6.44 15.26
CA ASN A 227 18.27 -6.72 16.45
C ASN A 227 17.68 -7.85 17.35
N ASP A 228 17.07 -8.84 16.71
CA ASP A 228 16.45 -10.00 17.37
C ASP A 228 16.69 -11.23 16.49
N ALA A 229 17.51 -12.15 16.97
CA ALA A 229 17.94 -13.31 16.19
C ALA A 229 16.79 -14.26 15.86
N HIS A 230 15.77 -14.37 16.74
CA HIS A 230 14.63 -15.25 16.50
C HIS A 230 13.73 -14.69 15.40
N VAL A 231 13.44 -13.39 15.48
CA VAL A 231 12.63 -12.69 14.47
C VAL A 231 13.37 -12.64 13.13
N GLN A 232 14.67 -12.37 13.12
CA GLN A 232 15.49 -12.38 11.91
C GLN A 232 15.52 -13.77 11.27
N GLU A 233 15.70 -14.85 12.02
CA GLU A 233 15.70 -16.19 11.43
C GLU A 233 14.36 -16.55 10.78
N HIS A 234 13.23 -16.12 11.38
CA HIS A 234 11.91 -16.34 10.80
C HIS A 234 11.70 -15.58 9.48
N TYR A 235 12.17 -14.33 9.40
CA TYR A 235 12.02 -13.46 8.23
C TYR A 235 13.23 -13.43 7.31
N LYS A 236 14.17 -14.36 7.50
CA LYS A 236 15.34 -14.51 6.66
C LYS A 236 14.90 -14.72 5.22
N ASP A 237 15.58 -14.03 4.33
CA ASP A 237 15.26 -14.10 2.90
C ASP A 237 15.68 -15.45 2.33
N ASP A 238 14.72 -16.35 2.15
CA ASP A 238 14.88 -17.66 1.55
C ASP A 238 14.57 -17.66 0.04
N ASP A 239 14.28 -16.50 -0.55
CA ASP A 239 14.01 -16.38 -1.97
C ASP A 239 15.31 -16.50 -2.77
N LYS A 240 15.54 -17.69 -3.32
CA LYS A 240 16.69 -18.07 -4.17
C LYS A 240 17.01 -17.00 -5.23
N GLY A 241 17.81 -16.00 -4.84
CA GLY A 241 18.41 -14.99 -5.71
C GLY A 241 17.71 -13.64 -5.83
N THR A 242 16.50 -13.40 -5.29
CA THR A 242 15.80 -12.11 -5.51
C THR A 242 15.92 -11.12 -4.35
N LYS A 243 16.28 -11.59 -3.15
CA LYS A 243 16.38 -10.80 -1.92
C LYS A 243 15.18 -9.86 -1.72
N ASN A 244 13.97 -10.37 -1.90
CA ASN A 244 12.76 -9.55 -1.90
C ASN A 244 12.09 -9.43 -0.52
N TYR A 245 12.52 -10.21 0.47
CA TYR A 245 11.97 -10.18 1.82
C TYR A 245 10.45 -10.34 1.86
N TYR A 246 9.84 -11.15 0.98
CA TYR A 246 8.38 -11.21 0.85
C TYR A 246 7.67 -11.50 2.18
N LYS A 247 8.20 -12.41 3.00
CA LYS A 247 7.65 -12.71 4.33
C LYS A 247 7.67 -11.49 5.24
N LEU A 248 8.80 -10.78 5.31
CA LEU A 248 8.97 -9.57 6.10
C LEU A 248 8.05 -8.44 5.62
N ARG A 249 7.97 -8.21 4.31
CA ARG A 249 7.13 -7.17 3.70
C ARG A 249 5.65 -7.41 3.97
N ASN A 250 5.20 -8.65 3.82
CA ASN A 250 3.82 -9.05 4.16
C ASN A 250 3.54 -8.83 5.65
N ALA A 251 4.42 -9.28 6.55
CA ALA A 251 4.23 -9.13 7.99
C ALA A 251 4.29 -7.66 8.45
N TRP A 252 5.15 -6.85 7.84
CA TRP A 252 5.20 -5.40 8.07
C TRP A 252 3.87 -4.76 7.65
N TRP A 253 3.37 -5.04 6.45
CA TRP A 253 2.07 -4.53 6.01
C TRP A 253 0.96 -4.93 6.99
N GLU A 254 0.87 -6.20 7.38
CA GLU A 254 -0.15 -6.64 8.34
C GLU A 254 -0.05 -5.98 9.71
N ALA A 255 1.15 -5.64 10.17
CA ALA A 255 1.38 -4.95 11.43
C ALA A 255 1.05 -3.44 11.38
N ASN A 256 1.02 -2.85 10.18
CA ASN A 256 0.90 -1.40 9.99
C ASN A 256 -0.38 -0.97 9.23
N ARG A 257 -1.08 -1.89 8.57
CA ARG A 257 -2.18 -1.56 7.64
C ARG A 257 -3.37 -0.79 8.25
N GLN A 258 -3.52 -0.83 9.57
CA GLN A 258 -4.55 -0.07 10.31
C GLN A 258 -4.18 1.40 10.54
N GLU A 259 -2.89 1.75 10.44
CA GLU A 259 -2.41 3.12 10.62
C GLU A 259 -2.51 3.93 9.30
N ASN A 260 -2.75 3.25 8.17
CA ASN A 260 -2.71 3.84 6.84
C ASN A 260 -4.06 4.42 6.35
N PHE A 261 -5.19 4.07 6.98
CA PHE A 261 -6.56 4.43 6.54
C PHE A 261 -7.54 4.50 7.71
#